data_AF-A0A2W7M233-F1
#
_entry.id   AF-A0A2W7M233-F1
#
_cell.length_a   1.000
_cell.length_b   1.000
_cell.length_c   1.000
_cell.angle_alpha   90.00
_cell.angle_beta   90.00
_cell.angle_gamma   90.00
#
_symmetry.space_group_name_H-M   'P 1'
#
loop_
_entity.id
_entity.type
_entity.pdbx_description
1 polymer ?
#
loop_
_entity_poly.entity_id
_entity_poly.type
_entity_poly.pdbx_seq_one_letter_code
_entity_poly.pdbx_strand_id
1 'polypeptide(L)'
;MTNTITAKVAAVQMDLSHWQTMLADKATLLAQPGAHHKALLMQAYALHENRLIDNDDLCDLLELADGALAFAVESMLDIDSDE
;
A
#
# COMPACT_ATOMS: atom_id res chain seq x y z
N MET A 1 2.38 3.35 35.21
CA MET A 1 1.69 3.99 34.07
C MET A 1 2.59 3.87 32.84
N THR A 2 2.55 2.74 32.11
CA THR A 2 3.43 2.48 30.95
C THR A 2 2.70 1.87 29.74
N ASN A 3 1.40 1.60 29.84
CA ASN A 3 0.64 0.87 28.80
C ASN A 3 0.41 1.64 27.48
N THR A 4 0.51 2.96 27.47
CA THR A 4 0.10 3.78 26.31
C THR A 4 1.09 3.74 25.16
N ILE A 5 2.40 3.59 25.44
CA ILE A 5 3.45 3.55 24.41
C ILE A 5 3.46 2.19 23.70
N THR A 6 3.32 1.09 24.45
CA THR A 6 3.30 -0.27 23.90
C THR A 6 2.10 -0.54 22.99
N ALA A 7 0.91 -0.05 23.37
CA ALA A 7 -0.30 -0.21 22.57
C ALA A 7 -0.24 0.56 21.23
N LYS A 8 0.34 1.77 21.24
CA LYS A 8 0.51 2.58 20.03
C LYS A 8 1.46 1.92 19.04
N VAL A 9 2.60 1.39 19.51
CA VAL A 9 3.58 0.71 18.65
C VAL A 9 3.00 -0.55 17.99
N ALA A 10 2.21 -1.34 18.71
CA ALA A 10 1.57 -2.54 18.16
C ALA A 10 0.53 -2.20 17.07
N ALA A 11 -0.22 -1.10 17.23
CA ALA A 11 -1.18 -0.64 16.22
C ALA A 11 -0.49 -0.17 14.92
N VAL A 12 0.58 0.62 15.03
CA VAL A 12 1.42 1.03 13.88
C VAL A 12 1.88 -0.20 13.09
N GLN A 13 2.39 -1.23 13.79
CA GLN A 13 2.89 -2.45 13.17
C GLN A 13 1.79 -3.24 12.46
N MET A 14 0.57 -3.32 13.02
CA MET A 14 -0.53 -4.01 12.35
C MET A 14 -1.01 -3.29 11.10
N ASP A 15 -1.21 -1.97 11.14
CA ASP A 15 -1.68 -1.22 9.97
C ASP A 15 -0.65 -1.15 8.84
N LEU A 16 0.65 -1.06 9.17
CA LEU A 16 1.72 -1.12 8.17
C LEU A 16 1.84 -2.53 7.57
N SER A 17 1.72 -3.59 8.39
CA SER A 17 1.71 -4.97 7.90
C SER A 17 0.51 -5.24 6.98
N HIS A 18 -0.64 -4.63 7.29
CA HIS A 18 -1.83 -4.70 6.44
C HIS A 18 -1.57 -4.04 5.08
N TRP A 19 -1.01 -2.83 5.07
CA TRP A 19 -0.65 -2.14 3.84
C TRP A 19 0.35 -2.95 2.99
N GLN A 20 1.38 -3.54 3.61
CA GLN A 20 2.34 -4.41 2.92
C GLN A 20 1.69 -5.68 2.35
N THR A 21 0.71 -6.24 3.05
CA THR A 21 -0.04 -7.40 2.57
C THR A 21 -0.87 -7.04 1.34
N MET A 22 -1.51 -5.86 1.34
CA MET A 22 -2.22 -5.35 0.17
C MET A 22 -1.26 -5.15 -1.02
N LEU A 23 -0.08 -4.58 -0.79
CA LEU A 23 0.93 -4.39 -1.84
C LEU A 23 1.40 -5.72 -2.43
N ALA A 24 1.57 -6.74 -1.58
CA ALA A 24 2.02 -8.07 -2.01
C ALA A 24 0.94 -8.89 -2.76
N ASP A 25 -0.34 -8.49 -2.69
CA ASP A 25 -1.44 -9.16 -3.38
C ASP A 25 -1.45 -8.83 -4.88
N LYS A 26 -0.55 -9.50 -5.60
CA LYS A 26 -0.42 -9.40 -7.05
C LYS A 26 -1.67 -9.86 -7.80
N ALA A 27 -2.46 -10.79 -7.24
CA ALA A 27 -3.65 -11.30 -7.89
C ALA A 27 -4.72 -10.22 -7.98
N THR A 28 -5.01 -9.55 -6.86
CA THR A 28 -5.96 -8.43 -6.83
C THR A 28 -5.44 -7.22 -7.60
N LEU A 29 -4.13 -6.94 -7.51
CA LEU A 29 -3.47 -5.88 -8.27
C LEU A 29 -3.67 -6.05 -9.78
N LEU A 30 -3.45 -7.24 -10.33
CA LEU A 30 -3.60 -7.50 -11.77
C LEU A 30 -5.06 -7.60 -12.20
N ALA A 31 -5.96 -8.07 -11.33
CA ALA A 31 -7.39 -8.15 -11.64
C ALA A 31 -8.07 -6.77 -11.70
N GLN A 32 -7.68 -5.84 -10.82
CA GLN A 32 -8.31 -4.52 -10.68
C GLN A 32 -7.29 -3.42 -10.36
N PRO A 33 -6.32 -3.13 -11.25
CA PRO A 33 -5.16 -2.28 -10.94
C PRO A 33 -5.53 -0.89 -10.43
N GLY A 34 -6.47 -0.20 -11.07
CA GLY A 34 -6.90 1.13 -10.63
C GLY A 34 -7.62 1.13 -9.28
N ALA A 35 -8.45 0.13 -9.01
CA ALA A 35 -9.18 0.02 -7.74
C ALA A 35 -8.23 -0.36 -6.59
N HIS A 36 -7.29 -1.28 -6.86
CA HIS A 36 -6.29 -1.73 -5.91
C HIS A 36 -5.30 -0.61 -5.56
N HIS A 37 -4.82 0.12 -6.58
CA HIS A 37 -3.98 1.30 -6.38
C HIS A 37 -4.68 2.34 -5.50
N LYS A 38 -5.95 2.67 -5.77
CA LYS A 38 -6.72 3.59 -4.92
C LYS A 38 -6.82 3.10 -3.46
N ALA A 39 -6.96 1.79 -3.24
CA ALA A 39 -7.00 1.23 -1.89
C ALA A 39 -5.65 1.39 -1.15
N LEU A 40 -4.53 1.20 -1.85
CA LEU A 40 -3.18 1.45 -1.31
C LEU A 40 -3.00 2.93 -0.90
N LEU A 41 -3.46 3.86 -1.73
CA LEU A 41 -3.42 5.30 -1.42
C LEU A 41 -4.25 5.63 -0.17
N MET A 42 -5.49 5.15 -0.11
CA MET A 42 -6.39 5.41 1.02
C MET A 42 -5.81 4.92 2.34
N GLN A 43 -5.20 3.72 2.35
CA GLN A 43 -4.59 3.17 3.55
C GLN A 43 -3.28 3.91 3.94
N ALA A 44 -2.46 4.34 2.96
CA ALA A 44 -1.28 5.15 3.21
C ALA A 44 -1.64 6.52 3.84
N TYR A 45 -2.66 7.19 3.31
CA TYR A 45 -3.15 8.43 3.91
C TYR A 45 -3.73 8.21 5.30
N ALA A 46 -4.48 7.13 5.53
CA ALA A 46 -5.01 6.79 6.85
C ALA A 46 -3.88 6.57 7.89
N LEU A 47 -2.78 5.90 7.50
CA LEU A 47 -1.60 5.74 8.34
C LEU A 47 -1.00 7.11 8.74
N HIS A 48 -0.88 8.03 7.79
CA HIS A 48 -0.32 9.37 8.03
C HIS A 48 -1.25 10.26 8.87
N GLU A 49 -2.57 10.25 8.59
CA GLU A 49 -3.57 10.99 9.37
C GLU A 49 -3.61 10.55 10.83
N ASN A 50 -3.43 9.25 11.07
CA ASN A 50 -3.31 8.67 12.40
C ASN A 50 -1.93 8.90 13.06
N ARG A 51 -1.01 9.61 12.39
CA ARG A 51 0.37 9.88 12.84
C ARG A 51 1.14 8.60 13.18
N LEU A 52 0.90 7.55 12.41
CA LEU A 52 1.58 6.26 12.51
C LEU A 52 2.84 6.22 11.65
N ILE A 53 2.85 7.00 10.58
CA ILE A 53 3.98 7.23 9.68
C ILE A 53 4.18 8.74 9.52
N ASP A 54 5.37 9.17 9.12
CA ASP A 54 5.66 10.57 8.81
C ASP A 54 5.46 10.91 7.32
N ASN A 55 5.89 12.10 6.91
CA ASN A 55 5.70 12.57 5.54
C ASN A 55 6.66 11.89 4.55
N ASP A 56 7.87 11.57 5.00
CA ASP A 56 8.85 10.85 4.18
C ASP A 56 8.36 9.42 3.95
N ASP A 57 7.91 8.74 5.01
CA ASP A 57 7.28 7.43 4.92
C ASP A 57 6.06 7.46 3.97
N LEU A 58 5.19 8.48 4.10
CA LEU A 58 4.03 8.61 3.22
C LEU A 58 4.44 8.71 1.75
N CYS A 59 5.45 9.53 1.43
CA CYS A 59 5.98 9.63 0.06
C CYS A 59 6.47 8.27 -0.45
N ASP A 60 7.25 7.54 0.34
CA ASP A 60 7.75 6.21 -0.03
C ASP A 60 6.59 5.22 -0.32
N LEU A 61 5.54 5.24 0.50
CA LEU A 61 4.35 4.40 0.30
C LEU A 61 3.60 4.76 -1.00
N LEU A 62 3.48 6.05 -1.31
CA LEU A 62 2.82 6.52 -2.54
C LEU A 62 3.63 6.12 -3.78
N GLU A 63 4.94 6.27 -3.75
CA GLU A 63 5.84 5.86 -4.85
C GLU A 63 5.74 4.35 -5.11
N LEU A 64 5.69 3.53 -4.06
CA LEU A 64 5.48 2.08 -4.19
C LEU A 64 4.11 1.74 -4.77
N ALA A 65 3.06 2.47 -4.40
CA ALA A 65 1.72 2.26 -4.94
C ALA A 65 1.64 2.62 -6.44
N ASP A 66 2.32 3.70 -6.86
CA ASP A 66 2.45 4.09 -8.26
C ASP A 66 3.27 3.06 -9.05
N GLY A 67 4.37 2.56 -8.49
CA GLY A 67 5.17 1.49 -9.08
C GLY A 67 4.37 0.20 -9.26
N ALA A 68 3.53 -0.17 -8.29
CA ALA A 68 2.64 -1.33 -8.39
C ALA A 68 1.60 -1.16 -9.52
N LEU A 69 1.02 0.04 -9.67
CA LEU A 69 0.09 0.34 -10.74
C LEU A 69 0.78 0.25 -12.11
N ALA A 70 1.95 0.85 -12.26
CA ALA A 70 2.73 0.81 -13.50
C ALA A 70 3.06 -0.64 -13.90
N PHE A 71 3.57 -1.45 -12.96
CA PHE A 71 3.82 -2.87 -13.16
C PHE A 71 2.58 -3.62 -13.64
N ALA A 72 1.41 -3.35 -13.04
CA ALA A 72 0.17 -4.03 -13.39
C ALA A 72 -0.30 -3.68 -14.80
N VAL A 73 -0.24 -2.39 -15.17
CA VAL A 73 -0.58 -1.91 -16.52
C VAL A 73 0.36 -2.50 -17.56
N GLU A 74 1.67 -2.49 -17.31
CA GLU A 74 2.66 -3.10 -18.20
C GLU A 74 2.41 -4.61 -18.37
N SER A 75 2.16 -5.32 -17.26
CA SER A 75 1.88 -6.76 -17.29
C SER A 75 0.61 -7.10 -18.09
N MET A 76 -0.41 -6.25 -18.06
CA MET A 76 -1.62 -6.44 -18.86
C MET A 76 -1.35 -6.24 -20.36
N LEU A 77 -0.55 -5.23 -20.72
CA LEU A 77 -0.20 -4.96 -22.11
C LEU A 77 0.70 -6.04 -22.72
N ASP A 78 1.62 -6.61 -21.93
CA ASP A 78 2.46 -7.74 -22.36
C ASP A 78 1.62 -8.99 -22.68
N ILE A 79 0.54 -9.24 -21.93
CA ILE A 79 -0.39 -10.36 -22.20
C ILE A 79 -1.15 -10.14 -23.51
N ASP A 80 -1.53 -8.90 -23.82
CA ASP A 80 -2.25 -8.57 -25.06
C ASP A 80 -1.33 -8.56 -26.32
N SER A 81 -0.01 -8.59 -26.14
CA SER A 81 0.97 -8.51 -27.24
C SER A 81 1.45 -9.87 -27.78
N ASP A 82 0.99 -11.00 -27.23
CA ASP A 82 1.36 -12.37 -27.62
C ASP A 82 0.45 -12.94 -28.75
N GLU A 83 0.21 -12.15 -29.82
CA GLU A 83 -0.33 -12.63 -31.12
C GLU A 83 0.69 -12.52 -32.27
#